data_AF-A0A2D4YB27-F1
#
_entry.id   AF-A0A2D4YB27-F1
#
_cell.length_a   1.000
_cell.length_b   1.000
_cell.length_c   1.000
_cell.angle_alpha   90.00
_cell.angle_beta   90.00
_cell.angle_gamma   90.00
#
_symmetry.space_group_name_H-M   'P 1'
#
loop_
_entity.id
_entity.type
_entity.pdbx_description
1 polymer ?
#
loop_
_entity_poly.entity_id
_entity_poly.type
_entity_poly.pdbx_seq_one_letter_code
_entity_poly.pdbx_strand_id
1 'polypeptide(L)'
;MSFYKIFKISEAKVEIDFESFHCDDIGLYVIGKYPRLKYNGLAFSENFNWDFHTISTIRLTILNHINKGVIDIYQTKKKHHYLFNLIKRESIDYELRVVDLHLDKDWFSVLVHKVINEVNRSDKPSLYKYVKGVFDETIYNGNYRNPSRAFIIQILRQYAKKFDWIKIERKKKYYGLLDDFSLNVDSIYIPRINMQHEELVKLDSTLFYNNRMYSDFYHQLGHTIERDLKRRLNNNE
;
A
#
# COMPACT_ATOMS: atom_id res chain seq x y z
N MET A 1 -27.47 17.51 21.57
CA MET A 1 -26.96 18.09 20.30
C MET A 1 -25.53 17.60 20.07
N SER A 2 -25.13 17.30 18.83
CA SER A 2 -23.77 16.80 18.53
C SER A 2 -22.83 17.95 18.17
N PHE A 3 -21.64 17.97 18.76
CA PHE A 3 -20.56 18.92 18.46
C PHE A 3 -19.97 18.72 17.06
N TYR A 4 -20.10 17.52 16.50
CA TYR A 4 -19.55 17.16 15.20
C TYR A 4 -20.48 16.19 14.46
N LYS A 5 -20.75 16.46 13.18
CA LYS A 5 -21.48 15.55 12.29
C LYS A 5 -20.83 15.50 10.91
N ILE A 6 -20.84 14.33 10.30
CA ILE A 6 -20.39 14.11 8.91
C ILE A 6 -21.58 13.62 8.11
N PHE A 7 -21.82 14.22 6.96
CA PHE A 7 -22.86 13.80 6.01
C PHE A 7 -22.21 13.49 4.66
N LYS A 8 -22.60 12.38 4.04
CA LYS A 8 -22.23 12.08 2.65
C LYS A 8 -23.15 12.90 1.73
N ILE A 9 -22.55 13.74 0.90
CA ILE A 9 -23.27 14.64 -0.02
C ILE A 9 -23.48 13.94 -1.35
N SER A 10 -22.41 13.36 -1.89
CA SER A 10 -22.42 12.69 -3.18
C SER A 10 -21.39 11.58 -3.22
N GLU A 11 -21.58 10.70 -4.20
CA GLU A 11 -20.68 9.61 -4.54
C GLU A 11 -20.64 9.47 -6.06
N ALA A 12 -19.44 9.22 -6.58
CA ALA A 12 -19.21 8.90 -7.98
C ALA A 12 -18.22 7.74 -8.08
N LYS A 13 -18.52 6.75 -8.93
CA LYS A 13 -17.53 5.71 -9.27
C LYS A 13 -16.41 6.37 -10.07
N VAL A 14 -15.17 6.06 -9.74
CA VAL A 14 -14.02 6.45 -10.56
C VAL A 14 -14.01 5.49 -11.75
N GLU A 15 -14.40 5.98 -12.92
CA GLU A 15 -14.36 5.22 -14.16
C GLU A 15 -12.91 5.11 -14.62
N ILE A 16 -12.41 3.89 -14.75
CA ILE A 16 -11.06 3.59 -15.19
C ILE A 16 -11.19 2.56 -16.31
N ASP A 17 -10.70 2.90 -17.49
CA ASP A 17 -10.77 2.05 -18.67
C ASP A 17 -9.35 1.67 -19.10
N PHE A 18 -9.10 0.37 -19.22
CA PHE A 18 -7.84 -0.21 -19.64
C PHE A 18 -8.02 -1.69 -19.98
N GLU A 19 -7.12 -2.23 -20.80
CA GLU A 19 -7.05 -3.65 -21.07
C GLU A 19 -6.57 -4.41 -19.82
N SER A 20 -7.29 -5.48 -19.46
CA SER A 20 -6.96 -6.29 -18.29
C SER A 20 -5.55 -6.87 -18.41
N PHE A 21 -4.75 -6.65 -17.39
CA PHE A 21 -3.39 -7.14 -17.27
C PHE A 21 -3.28 -8.30 -16.27
N HIS A 22 -2.26 -9.15 -16.37
CA HIS A 22 -2.06 -10.27 -15.46
C HIS A 22 -0.83 -10.08 -14.57
N CYS A 23 -1.06 -9.70 -13.31
CA CYS A 23 -0.02 -9.67 -12.27
C CYS A 23 -0.42 -10.56 -11.09
N ASP A 24 0.29 -11.68 -10.93
CA ASP A 24 0.00 -12.69 -9.91
C ASP A 24 0.87 -12.54 -8.66
N ASP A 25 1.95 -11.78 -8.74
CA ASP A 25 2.96 -11.70 -7.69
C ASP A 25 3.17 -10.24 -7.22
N ILE A 26 2.08 -9.49 -7.01
CA ILE A 26 2.16 -8.04 -6.79
C ILE A 26 2.91 -7.64 -5.52
N GLY A 27 2.77 -8.41 -4.43
CA GLY A 27 3.53 -8.14 -3.20
C GLY A 27 5.04 -8.38 -3.34
N LEU A 28 5.50 -8.95 -4.46
CA LEU A 28 6.92 -9.08 -4.80
C LEU A 28 7.49 -7.87 -5.58
N TYR A 29 6.77 -6.75 -5.67
CA TYR A 29 7.20 -5.54 -6.38
C TYR A 29 8.66 -5.14 -6.12
N VAL A 30 9.06 -5.07 -4.84
CA VAL A 30 10.43 -4.70 -4.46
C VAL A 30 11.46 -5.73 -4.92
N ILE A 31 11.09 -7.01 -4.99
CA ILE A 31 11.97 -8.07 -5.46
C ILE A 31 12.23 -7.97 -6.96
N GLY A 32 11.20 -7.69 -7.76
CA GLY A 32 11.35 -7.51 -9.21
C GLY A 32 12.37 -6.43 -9.54
N LYS A 33 12.30 -5.29 -8.82
CA LYS A 33 13.15 -4.12 -9.06
C LYS A 33 14.52 -4.18 -8.35
N TYR A 34 14.61 -4.84 -7.19
CA TYR A 34 15.82 -4.93 -6.38
C TYR A 34 16.07 -6.36 -5.87
N PRO A 35 16.33 -7.33 -6.75
CA PRO A 35 16.47 -8.75 -6.38
C PRO A 35 17.70 -9.04 -5.51
N ARG A 36 18.62 -8.08 -5.39
CA ARG A 36 19.85 -8.14 -4.57
C ARG A 36 19.90 -7.04 -3.52
N LEU A 37 18.75 -6.59 -3.04
CA LEU A 37 18.63 -5.51 -2.05
C LEU A 37 19.49 -5.81 -0.82
N LYS A 38 20.40 -4.89 -0.48
CA LYS A 38 21.16 -4.91 0.76
C LYS A 38 20.60 -3.84 1.70
N TYR A 39 20.55 -4.16 2.99
CA TYR A 39 20.13 -3.21 4.01
C TYR A 39 20.77 -3.58 5.35
N ASN A 40 21.32 -2.60 6.06
CA ASN A 40 21.90 -2.86 7.37
C ASN A 40 20.90 -2.62 8.50
N GLY A 41 21.18 -3.08 9.71
CA GLY A 41 20.33 -2.92 10.89
C GLY A 41 20.10 -1.46 11.32
N LEU A 42 20.86 -0.50 10.77
CA LEU A 42 20.74 0.92 11.07
C LEU A 42 19.73 1.60 10.13
N ALA A 43 18.94 2.53 10.64
CA ALA A 43 17.86 3.17 9.86
C ALA A 43 18.34 3.97 8.62
N PHE A 44 19.65 4.26 8.53
CA PHE A 44 20.23 5.24 7.61
C PHE A 44 21.06 4.66 6.46
N SER A 45 21.04 3.34 6.22
CA SER A 45 21.84 2.78 5.13
C SER A 45 21.13 2.68 3.80
N GLU A 46 21.82 3.24 2.81
CA GLU A 46 21.79 2.93 1.38
C GLU A 46 20.67 3.56 0.55
N ASN A 47 21.02 3.80 -0.72
CA ASN A 47 20.33 4.51 -1.81
C ASN A 47 18.97 3.88 -2.21
N PHE A 48 18.16 3.46 -1.25
CA PHE A 48 16.86 2.85 -1.45
C PHE A 48 15.79 3.73 -0.79
N ASN A 49 14.91 4.30 -1.61
CA ASN A 49 13.81 5.14 -1.12
C ASN A 49 12.67 4.27 -0.57
N TRP A 50 12.76 3.92 0.71
CA TRP A 50 11.79 3.06 1.40
C TRP A 50 10.36 3.59 1.33
N ASP A 51 10.17 4.90 1.46
CA ASP A 51 8.85 5.55 1.42
C ASP A 51 8.21 5.38 0.04
N PHE A 52 8.97 5.71 -1.02
CA PHE A 52 8.51 5.54 -2.39
C PHE A 52 8.09 4.10 -2.69
N HIS A 53 8.90 3.12 -2.26
CA HIS A 53 8.61 1.71 -2.50
C HIS A 53 7.43 1.20 -1.68
N THR A 54 7.24 1.71 -0.47
CA THR A 54 6.06 1.41 0.36
C THR A 54 4.78 1.94 -0.29
N ILE A 55 4.79 3.21 -0.70
CA ILE A 55 3.67 3.84 -1.40
C ILE A 55 3.35 3.08 -2.68
N SER A 56 4.38 2.78 -3.49
CA SER A 56 4.22 2.06 -4.75
C SER A 56 3.67 0.65 -4.53
N THR A 57 4.16 -0.09 -3.53
CA THR A 57 3.68 -1.45 -3.25
C THR A 57 2.18 -1.46 -2.91
N ILE A 58 1.74 -0.57 -2.01
CA ILE A 58 0.31 -0.48 -1.64
C ILE A 58 -0.52 -0.03 -2.84
N ARG A 59 -0.11 1.05 -3.53
CA ARG A 59 -0.84 1.61 -4.67
C ARG A 59 -0.98 0.61 -5.81
N LEU A 60 0.11 -0.02 -6.23
CA LEU A 60 0.08 -0.99 -7.32
C LEU A 60 -0.71 -2.24 -6.93
N THR A 61 -0.74 -2.64 -5.65
CA THR A 61 -1.62 -3.73 -5.18
C THR A 61 -3.09 -3.35 -5.31
N ILE A 62 -3.47 -2.13 -4.94
CA ILE A 62 -4.83 -1.62 -5.15
C ILE A 62 -5.17 -1.56 -6.64
N LEU A 63 -4.25 -1.04 -7.48
CA LEU A 63 -4.44 -1.02 -8.92
C LEU A 63 -4.60 -2.43 -9.51
N ASN A 64 -3.82 -3.39 -9.05
CA ASN A 64 -3.95 -4.78 -9.50
C ASN A 64 -5.33 -5.37 -9.15
N HIS A 65 -5.88 -5.05 -7.96
CA HIS A 65 -7.23 -5.46 -7.58
C HIS A 65 -8.31 -4.85 -8.47
N ILE A 66 -8.17 -3.57 -8.85
CA ILE A 66 -9.08 -2.91 -9.80
C ILE A 66 -8.97 -3.59 -11.16
N ASN A 67 -7.75 -3.85 -11.59
CA ASN A 67 -7.45 -4.48 -12.86
C ASN A 67 -7.99 -5.92 -12.98
N LYS A 68 -8.04 -6.64 -11.87
CA LYS A 68 -8.70 -7.96 -11.78
C LYS A 68 -10.22 -7.87 -11.61
N GLY A 69 -10.81 -6.68 -11.58
CA GLY A 69 -12.25 -6.48 -11.33
C GLY A 69 -12.69 -6.84 -9.91
N VAL A 70 -11.75 -6.97 -8.96
CA VAL A 70 -12.03 -7.40 -7.58
C VAL A 70 -12.56 -6.22 -6.75
N ILE A 71 -12.08 -5.00 -7.03
CA ILE A 71 -12.53 -3.80 -6.33
C ILE A 71 -12.84 -2.65 -7.28
N ASP A 72 -13.77 -1.80 -6.85
CA ASP A 72 -14.08 -0.50 -7.44
C ASP A 72 -13.66 0.64 -6.51
N ILE A 73 -13.29 1.79 -7.09
CA ILE A 73 -13.05 3.03 -6.34
C ILE A 73 -14.27 3.95 -6.48
N TYR A 74 -14.72 4.48 -5.35
CA TYR A 74 -15.74 5.53 -5.29
C TYR A 74 -15.18 6.79 -4.66
N GLN A 75 -15.26 7.91 -5.38
CA GLN A 75 -15.03 9.23 -4.83
C GLN A 75 -16.25 9.66 -4.04
N THR A 76 -16.05 10.08 -2.80
CA THR A 76 -17.11 10.49 -1.87
C THR A 76 -16.90 11.91 -1.41
N LYS A 77 -17.93 12.75 -1.55
CA LYS A 77 -17.92 14.12 -1.05
C LYS A 77 -18.60 14.15 0.30
N LYS A 78 -17.89 14.62 1.33
CA LYS A 78 -18.37 14.65 2.72
C LYS A 78 -18.52 16.09 3.20
N LYS A 79 -19.61 16.37 3.93
CA LYS A 79 -19.85 17.64 4.63
C LYS A 79 -19.61 17.45 6.11
N HIS A 80 -18.69 18.22 6.65
CA HIS A 80 -18.37 18.27 8.07
C HIS A 80 -19.06 19.48 8.69
N HIS A 81 -19.84 19.23 9.73
CA HIS A 81 -20.42 20.27 10.57
C HIS A 81 -19.70 20.27 11.91
N TYR A 82 -19.13 21.41 12.30
CA TYR A 82 -18.47 21.62 13.58
C TYR A 82 -19.24 22.66 14.40
N LEU A 83 -19.04 22.64 15.72
CA LEU A 83 -19.53 23.66 16.66
C LEU A 83 -21.02 23.96 16.44
N PHE A 84 -21.89 22.98 16.67
CA PHE A 84 -23.34 23.14 16.52
C PHE A 84 -23.80 23.61 15.12
N ASN A 85 -23.10 23.15 14.06
CA ASN A 85 -23.33 23.51 12.66
C ASN A 85 -22.94 24.95 12.26
N LEU A 86 -22.21 25.69 13.10
CA LEU A 86 -21.73 27.04 12.77
C LEU A 86 -20.69 27.01 11.65
N ILE A 87 -19.83 25.98 11.63
CA ILE A 87 -18.78 25.82 10.62
C ILE A 87 -19.09 24.60 9.76
N LYS A 88 -19.19 24.82 8.45
CA LYS A 88 -19.43 23.78 7.45
C LYS A 88 -18.21 23.70 6.54
N ARG A 89 -17.61 22.50 6.43
CA ARG A 89 -16.47 22.24 5.53
C ARG A 89 -16.78 21.05 4.65
N GLU A 90 -16.43 21.14 3.38
CA GLU A 90 -16.51 20.02 2.45
C GLU A 90 -15.14 19.37 2.32
N SER A 91 -15.14 18.05 2.16
CA SER A 91 -13.94 17.26 1.91
C SER A 91 -14.23 16.17 0.87
N ILE A 92 -13.17 15.73 0.20
CA ILE A 92 -13.21 14.59 -0.71
C ILE A 92 -12.46 13.44 -0.03
N ASP A 93 -13.02 12.25 -0.12
CA ASP A 93 -12.47 11.00 0.38
C ASP A 93 -12.76 9.89 -0.62
N TYR A 94 -12.11 8.73 -0.46
CA TYR A 94 -12.29 7.58 -1.34
C TYR A 94 -12.70 6.34 -0.55
N GLU A 95 -13.65 5.60 -1.11
CA GLU A 95 -14.13 4.31 -0.61
C GLU A 95 -13.75 3.22 -1.62
N LEU A 96 -13.25 2.08 -1.13
CA LEU A 96 -12.91 0.92 -1.95
C LEU A 96 -14.00 -0.13 -1.73
N ARG A 97 -14.69 -0.55 -2.79
CA ARG A 97 -15.76 -1.56 -2.69
C ARG A 97 -15.34 -2.86 -3.32
N VAL A 98 -15.59 -3.98 -2.63
CA VAL A 98 -15.36 -5.31 -3.18
C VAL A 98 -16.50 -5.64 -4.14
N VAL A 99 -16.15 -5.99 -5.37
CA VAL A 99 -17.09 -6.35 -6.45
C VAL A 99 -17.09 -7.87 -6.66
N ASP A 100 -15.92 -8.50 -6.57
CA ASP A 100 -15.75 -9.95 -6.66
C ASP A 100 -15.04 -10.49 -5.40
N LEU A 101 -15.45 -11.69 -4.97
CA LEU A 101 -14.85 -12.43 -3.86
C LEU A 101 -13.70 -13.33 -4.31
N HIS A 102 -13.34 -13.36 -5.60
CA HIS A 102 -12.21 -14.13 -6.07
C HIS A 102 -10.92 -13.67 -5.39
N LEU A 103 -10.41 -14.53 -4.49
CA LEU A 103 -9.22 -14.27 -3.71
C LEU A 103 -7.97 -14.61 -4.53
N ASP A 104 -7.10 -13.61 -4.65
CA ASP A 104 -5.77 -13.76 -5.23
C ASP A 104 -4.93 -14.84 -4.50
N LYS A 105 -3.92 -15.40 -5.16
CA LYS A 105 -2.97 -16.34 -4.51
C LYS A 105 -1.84 -15.60 -3.78
N ASP A 106 -1.61 -14.35 -4.16
CA ASP A 106 -0.60 -13.50 -3.56
C ASP A 106 -0.96 -13.11 -2.12
N TRP A 107 -0.03 -13.34 -1.19
CA TRP A 107 -0.30 -13.12 0.24
C TRP A 107 -0.64 -11.66 0.55
N PHE A 108 0.11 -10.71 -0.03
CA PHE A 108 -0.10 -9.30 0.24
C PHE A 108 -1.41 -8.80 -0.40
N SER A 109 -1.70 -9.25 -1.63
CA SER A 109 -2.98 -9.01 -2.30
C SER A 109 -4.17 -9.49 -1.45
N VAL A 110 -4.10 -10.70 -0.90
CA VAL A 110 -5.12 -11.26 0.02
C VAL A 110 -5.26 -10.42 1.29
N LEU A 111 -4.14 -9.99 1.89
CA LEU A 111 -4.16 -9.12 3.07
C LEU A 111 -4.89 -7.80 2.77
N VAL A 112 -4.54 -7.14 1.67
CA VAL A 112 -5.20 -5.89 1.26
C VAL A 112 -6.70 -6.11 1.02
N HIS A 113 -7.08 -7.19 0.34
CA HIS A 113 -8.48 -7.53 0.12
C HIS A 113 -9.26 -7.72 1.44
N LYS A 114 -8.69 -8.46 2.39
CA LYS A 114 -9.30 -8.67 3.72
C LYS A 114 -9.50 -7.35 4.46
N VAL A 115 -8.49 -6.49 4.48
CA VAL A 115 -8.58 -5.15 5.10
C VAL A 115 -9.70 -4.33 4.47
N ILE A 116 -9.82 -4.33 3.13
CA ILE A 116 -10.89 -3.61 2.44
C ILE A 116 -12.25 -4.13 2.88
N ASN A 117 -12.44 -5.44 2.89
CA ASN A 117 -13.69 -6.07 3.30
C ASN A 117 -14.05 -5.75 4.77
N GLU A 118 -13.08 -5.80 5.67
CA GLU A 118 -13.28 -5.46 7.09
C GLU A 118 -13.65 -4.00 7.30
N VAL A 119 -12.96 -3.07 6.65
CA VAL A 119 -13.27 -1.64 6.75
C VAL A 119 -14.65 -1.32 6.16
N ASN A 120 -15.06 -2.02 5.09
CA ASN A 120 -16.38 -1.88 4.48
C ASN A 120 -17.53 -2.34 5.39
N ARG A 121 -17.26 -3.17 6.40
CA ARG A 121 -18.25 -3.53 7.44
C ARG A 121 -18.43 -2.44 8.50
N SER A 122 -17.60 -1.39 8.48
CA SER A 122 -17.73 -0.25 9.39
C SER A 122 -18.66 0.82 8.83
N ASP A 123 -19.36 1.57 9.68
CA ASP A 123 -20.32 2.60 9.27
C ASP A 123 -19.73 3.77 8.45
N LYS A 124 -18.40 3.93 8.49
CA LYS A 124 -17.69 5.09 7.93
C LYS A 124 -16.39 4.64 7.27
N PRO A 125 -16.44 3.92 6.15
CA PRO A 125 -15.24 3.58 5.40
C PRO A 125 -14.53 4.87 4.92
N SER A 126 -13.21 4.80 4.82
CA SER A 126 -12.38 5.90 4.34
C SER A 126 -11.03 5.39 3.87
N LEU A 127 -10.38 6.16 3.00
CA LEU A 127 -9.05 5.83 2.48
C LEU A 127 -8.03 5.63 3.61
N TYR A 128 -8.12 6.48 4.64
CA TYR A 128 -7.30 6.38 5.83
C TYR A 128 -7.47 5.06 6.57
N LYS A 129 -8.69 4.55 6.73
CA LYS A 129 -8.92 3.28 7.43
C LYS A 129 -8.35 2.10 6.67
N TYR A 130 -8.48 2.06 5.33
CA TYR A 130 -7.86 1.00 4.53
C TYR A 130 -6.34 1.02 4.66
N VAL A 131 -5.71 2.19 4.48
CA VAL A 131 -4.25 2.34 4.60
C VAL A 131 -3.77 1.94 6.00
N LYS A 132 -4.44 2.43 7.05
CA LYS A 132 -4.10 2.07 8.43
C LYS A 132 -4.23 0.57 8.66
N GLY A 133 -5.30 -0.06 8.16
CA GLY A 133 -5.50 -1.51 8.29
C GLY A 133 -4.40 -2.31 7.60
N VAL A 134 -3.99 -1.92 6.39
CA VAL A 134 -2.87 -2.58 5.68
C VAL A 134 -1.58 -2.48 6.47
N PHE A 135 -1.29 -1.31 7.04
CA PHE A 135 -0.12 -1.16 7.90
C PHE A 135 -0.23 -1.97 9.19
N ASP A 136 -1.36 -1.91 9.90
CA ASP A 136 -1.56 -2.61 11.18
C ASP A 136 -1.44 -4.14 11.05
N GLU A 137 -1.93 -4.70 9.94
CA GLU A 137 -1.83 -6.13 9.64
C GLU A 137 -0.43 -6.55 9.16
N THR A 138 0.31 -5.63 8.55
CA THR A 138 1.66 -5.92 8.06
C THR A 138 2.70 -5.74 9.15
N ILE A 139 2.71 -4.58 9.82
CA ILE A 139 3.62 -4.22 10.90
C ILE A 139 2.83 -3.94 12.17
N TYR A 140 3.28 -4.49 13.30
CA TYR A 140 2.61 -4.30 14.58
C TYR A 140 2.42 -2.81 14.91
N ASN A 141 1.38 -2.48 15.69
CA ASN A 141 1.19 -1.13 16.21
C ASN A 141 2.27 -0.79 17.24
N GLY A 142 3.41 -0.31 16.73
CA GLY A 142 4.57 0.02 17.51
C GLY A 142 5.35 1.18 16.90
N ASN A 143 6.37 1.58 17.64
CA ASN A 143 7.21 2.70 17.33
C ASN A 143 8.37 2.26 16.44
N TYR A 144 8.42 2.81 15.22
CA TYR A 144 9.45 2.47 14.24
C TYR A 144 10.32 3.68 13.93
N ARG A 145 11.64 3.51 13.93
CA ARG A 145 12.58 4.53 13.44
C ARG A 145 12.45 4.77 11.93
N ASN A 146 11.99 3.76 11.19
CA ASN A 146 11.68 3.84 9.77
C ASN A 146 10.52 2.86 9.46
N PRO A 147 9.26 3.30 9.54
CA PRO A 147 8.10 2.44 9.36
C PRO A 147 8.00 1.85 7.95
N SER A 148 8.35 2.62 6.92
CA SER A 148 8.38 2.17 5.51
C SER A 148 9.34 1.01 5.32
N ARG A 149 10.52 1.12 5.92
CA ARG A 149 11.51 0.03 5.90
C ARG A 149 11.00 -1.21 6.64
N ALA A 150 10.42 -1.04 7.83
CA ALA A 150 9.86 -2.15 8.59
C ALA A 150 8.77 -2.87 7.79
N PHE A 151 7.92 -2.11 7.10
CA PHE A 151 6.86 -2.61 6.24
C PHE A 151 7.40 -3.48 5.09
N ILE A 152 8.31 -2.94 4.27
CA ILE A 152 8.88 -3.69 3.15
C ILE A 152 9.65 -4.93 3.62
N ILE A 153 10.46 -4.83 4.68
CA ILE A 153 11.19 -5.99 5.23
C ILE A 153 10.23 -7.08 5.69
N GLN A 154 9.11 -6.70 6.31
CA GLN A 154 8.15 -7.66 6.80
C GLN A 154 7.44 -8.39 5.65
N ILE A 155 7.09 -7.67 4.58
CA ILE A 155 6.61 -8.28 3.33
C ILE A 155 7.64 -9.28 2.78
N LEU A 156 8.90 -8.86 2.60
CA LEU A 156 9.98 -9.72 2.11
C LEU A 156 10.16 -10.98 2.97
N ARG A 157 10.07 -10.85 4.30
CA ARG A 157 10.14 -11.99 5.23
C ARG A 157 8.99 -12.97 5.06
N GLN A 158 7.78 -12.50 4.80
CA GLN A 158 6.64 -13.40 4.56
C GLN A 158 6.84 -14.19 3.28
N TYR A 159 7.32 -13.54 2.22
CA TYR A 159 7.61 -14.22 0.96
C TYR A 159 8.80 -15.18 1.04
N ALA A 160 9.87 -14.82 1.75
CA ALA A 160 11.01 -15.71 1.99
C ALA A 160 10.64 -16.97 2.81
N LYS A 161 9.56 -16.94 3.59
CA LYS A 161 9.02 -18.14 4.26
C LYS A 161 8.18 -19.03 3.33
N LYS A 162 7.55 -18.44 2.32
CA LYS A 162 6.65 -19.12 1.38
C LYS A 162 7.40 -19.71 0.18
N PHE A 163 8.50 -19.07 -0.22
CA PHE A 163 9.21 -19.37 -1.45
C PHE A 163 10.70 -19.63 -1.18
N ASP A 164 11.15 -20.86 -1.40
CA ASP A 164 12.54 -21.28 -1.14
C ASP A 164 13.58 -20.57 -2.02
N TRP A 165 13.13 -20.02 -3.15
CA TRP A 165 13.94 -19.24 -4.10
C TRP A 165 14.11 -17.76 -3.69
N ILE A 166 13.53 -17.34 -2.56
CA ILE A 166 13.75 -16.02 -1.94
C ILE A 166 14.47 -16.22 -0.61
N LYS A 167 15.72 -15.76 -0.52
CA LYS A 167 16.55 -15.89 0.68
C LYS A 167 16.89 -14.53 1.26
N ILE A 168 16.73 -14.39 2.57
CA ILE A 168 17.21 -13.23 3.32
C ILE A 168 18.41 -13.70 4.14
N GLU A 169 19.61 -13.37 3.67
CA GLU A 169 20.85 -13.70 4.35
C GLU A 169 21.16 -12.63 5.40
N ARG A 170 21.57 -13.06 6.60
CA ARG A 170 21.99 -12.18 7.70
C ARG A 170 23.49 -12.35 7.94
N LYS A 171 24.24 -11.25 7.91
CA LYS A 171 25.67 -11.19 8.21
C LYS A 171 25.91 -10.29 9.41
N LYS A 172 26.55 -10.82 10.44
CA LYS A 172 26.93 -10.05 11.62
C LYS A 172 28.19 -9.22 11.32
N LYS A 173 28.18 -7.93 11.64
CA LYS A 173 29.32 -7.02 11.58
C LYS A 173 29.71 -6.55 12.99
N TYR A 174 30.94 -6.04 13.12
CA TYR A 174 31.48 -5.49 14.36
C TYR A 174 31.28 -6.45 15.56
N TYR A 175 31.79 -7.68 15.46
CA TYR A 175 31.64 -8.70 16.50
C TYR A 175 30.19 -9.01 16.92
N GLY A 176 29.22 -8.79 16.03
CA GLY A 176 27.80 -9.09 16.29
C GLY A 176 26.99 -7.92 16.82
N LEU A 177 27.56 -6.71 16.90
CA LEU A 177 26.84 -5.51 17.30
C LEU A 177 25.87 -5.01 16.23
N LEU A 178 26.12 -5.33 14.96
CA LEU A 178 25.25 -4.94 13.84
C LEU A 178 24.96 -6.13 12.93
N ASP A 179 23.75 -6.11 12.37
CA ASP A 179 23.33 -7.08 11.36
C ASP A 179 23.19 -6.41 10.00
N ASP A 180 23.86 -6.93 9.00
CA ASP A 180 23.59 -6.64 7.61
C ASP A 180 22.69 -7.73 7.03
N PHE A 181 21.71 -7.33 6.25
CA PHE A 181 20.83 -8.24 5.53
C PHE A 181 21.02 -8.07 4.03
N SER A 182 20.95 -9.18 3.31
CA SER A 182 20.92 -9.18 1.85
C SER A 182 19.82 -10.10 1.36
N LEU A 183 18.98 -9.56 0.47
CA LEU A 183 18.04 -10.33 -0.31
C LEU A 183 18.81 -11.04 -1.43
N ASN A 184 18.53 -12.32 -1.62
CA ASN A 184 19.06 -13.14 -2.70
C ASN A 184 17.91 -13.91 -3.33
N VAL A 185 17.70 -13.73 -4.62
CA VAL A 185 16.57 -14.28 -5.38
C VAL A 185 17.12 -15.04 -6.56
N ASP A 186 16.64 -16.27 -6.74
CA ASP A 186 17.10 -17.12 -7.83
C ASP A 186 16.83 -16.45 -9.18
N SER A 187 17.88 -16.36 -10.01
CA SER A 187 17.89 -15.52 -11.21
C SER A 187 16.81 -15.88 -12.23
N ILE A 188 16.37 -17.14 -12.24
CA ILE A 188 15.34 -17.64 -13.17
C ILE A 188 13.96 -16.98 -12.95
N TYR A 189 13.65 -16.50 -11.73
CA TYR A 189 12.35 -15.89 -11.43
C TYR A 189 12.32 -14.38 -11.65
N ILE A 190 13.47 -13.71 -11.65
CA ILE A 190 13.58 -12.24 -11.72
C ILE A 190 12.92 -11.67 -12.98
N PRO A 191 13.19 -12.18 -14.21
CA PRO A 191 12.64 -11.58 -15.43
C PRO A 191 11.11 -11.59 -15.45
N ARG A 192 10.50 -12.72 -15.08
CA ARG A 192 9.04 -12.88 -15.02
C ARG A 192 8.40 -11.87 -14.05
N ILE A 193 8.96 -11.76 -12.84
CA ILE A 193 8.46 -10.86 -11.80
C ILE A 193 8.59 -9.41 -12.27
N ASN A 194 9.77 -9.04 -12.78
CA ASN A 194 10.03 -7.68 -13.24
C ASN A 194 9.11 -7.27 -14.41
N MET A 195 8.90 -8.14 -15.40
CA MET A 195 8.00 -7.86 -16.52
C MET A 195 6.57 -7.55 -16.05
N GLN A 196 6.02 -8.38 -15.14
CA GLN A 196 4.67 -8.16 -14.60
C GLN A 196 4.55 -6.80 -13.89
N HIS A 197 5.56 -6.42 -13.11
CA HIS A 197 5.54 -5.13 -12.41
C HIS A 197 5.76 -3.94 -13.33
N GLU A 198 6.60 -4.07 -14.37
CA GLU A 198 6.81 -3.02 -15.37
C GLU A 198 5.52 -2.70 -16.13
N GLU A 199 4.76 -3.71 -16.52
CA GLU A 199 3.49 -3.53 -17.23
C GLU A 199 2.46 -2.83 -16.34
N LEU A 200 2.36 -3.23 -15.07
CA LEU A 200 1.48 -2.57 -14.11
C LEU A 200 1.91 -1.12 -13.79
N VAL A 201 3.20 -0.85 -13.73
CA VAL A 201 3.74 0.52 -13.54
C VAL A 201 3.46 1.39 -14.77
N LYS A 202 3.53 0.83 -15.97
CA LYS A 202 3.13 1.54 -17.21
C LYS A 202 1.64 1.86 -17.17
N LEU A 203 0.80 0.92 -16.77
CA LEU A 203 -0.64 1.15 -16.59
C LEU A 203 -0.90 2.28 -15.57
N ASP A 204 -0.29 2.20 -14.39
CA ASP A 204 -0.40 3.23 -13.34
C ASP A 204 -0.03 4.61 -13.85
N SER A 205 1.06 4.70 -14.64
CA SER A 205 1.53 5.95 -15.25
C SER A 205 0.54 6.48 -16.30
N THR A 206 0.07 5.62 -17.20
CA THR A 206 -0.92 5.97 -18.22
C THR A 206 -2.21 6.51 -17.58
N LEU A 207 -2.72 5.83 -16.55
CA LEU A 207 -3.91 6.27 -15.84
C LEU A 207 -3.68 7.58 -15.10
N PHE A 208 -2.52 7.77 -14.49
CA PHE A 208 -2.17 9.01 -13.80
C PHE A 208 -2.21 10.24 -14.72
N TYR A 209 -1.72 10.12 -15.95
CA TYR A 209 -1.69 11.23 -16.91
C TYR A 209 -3.01 11.42 -17.67
N ASN A 210 -3.72 10.33 -17.98
CA ASN A 210 -4.87 10.38 -18.88
C ASN A 210 -6.23 10.36 -18.17
N ASN A 211 -6.27 10.02 -16.87
CA ASN A 211 -7.51 9.94 -16.10
C ASN A 211 -7.43 10.85 -14.87
N ARG A 212 -8.15 11.98 -14.93
CA ARG A 212 -8.16 12.98 -13.86
C ARG A 212 -8.65 12.43 -12.52
N MET A 213 -9.73 11.64 -12.53
CA MET A 213 -10.28 11.09 -11.29
C MET A 213 -9.31 10.08 -10.65
N TYR A 214 -8.63 9.26 -11.46
CA TYR A 214 -7.57 8.39 -10.99
C TYR A 214 -6.37 9.18 -10.47
N SER A 215 -5.97 10.26 -11.13
CA SER A 215 -4.89 11.16 -10.69
C SER A 215 -5.19 11.77 -9.32
N ASP A 216 -6.42 12.24 -9.11
CA ASP A 216 -6.86 12.76 -7.80
C ASP A 216 -6.83 11.66 -6.73
N PHE A 217 -7.26 10.44 -7.06
CA PHE A 217 -7.16 9.27 -6.17
C PHE A 217 -5.71 8.92 -5.83
N TYR A 218 -4.84 8.86 -6.85
CA TYR A 218 -3.42 8.57 -6.75
C TYR A 218 -2.74 9.52 -5.75
N HIS A 219 -2.99 10.82 -5.87
CA HIS A 219 -2.44 11.82 -4.97
C HIS A 219 -2.97 11.67 -3.55
N GLN A 220 -4.28 11.47 -3.39
CA GLN A 220 -4.91 11.32 -2.07
C GLN A 220 -4.45 10.06 -1.35
N LEU A 221 -4.26 8.96 -2.09
CA LEU A 221 -3.72 7.70 -1.55
C LEU A 221 -2.28 7.88 -1.10
N GLY A 222 -1.41 8.44 -1.95
CA GLY A 222 -0.02 8.73 -1.59
C GLY A 222 0.10 9.59 -0.34
N HIS A 223 -0.64 10.70 -0.28
CA HIS A 223 -0.68 11.57 0.89
C HIS A 223 -1.20 10.85 2.15
N THR A 224 -2.19 9.96 2.00
CA THR A 224 -2.74 9.19 3.12
C THR A 224 -1.72 8.20 3.67
N ILE A 225 -0.97 7.52 2.80
CA ILE A 225 0.13 6.61 3.17
C ILE A 225 1.25 7.37 3.86
N GLU A 226 1.73 8.46 3.28
CA GLU A 226 2.79 9.31 3.87
C GLU A 226 2.39 9.84 5.25
N ARG A 227 1.15 10.28 5.41
CA ARG A 227 0.64 10.75 6.69
C ARG A 227 0.63 9.64 7.74
N ASP A 228 0.25 8.41 7.37
CA ASP A 228 0.29 7.29 8.32
C ASP A 228 1.71 6.88 8.69
N LEU A 229 2.64 6.89 7.72
CA LEU A 229 4.07 6.67 7.96
C LEU A 229 4.64 7.71 8.95
N LYS A 230 4.37 9.00 8.72
CA LYS A 230 4.79 10.09 9.63
C LYS A 230 4.20 9.92 11.04
N ARG A 231 2.92 9.53 11.15
CA ARG A 231 2.28 9.26 12.43
C ARG A 231 3.00 8.14 13.21
N ARG A 232 3.40 7.06 12.53
CA ARG A 232 4.14 5.95 13.15
C ARG A 232 5.57 6.30 13.52
N LEU A 233 6.17 7.28 12.84
CA LEU A 233 7.47 7.84 13.21
C LEU A 233 7.37 8.73 14.46
N ASN A 234 6.34 9.58 14.55
CA ASN A 234 6.23 10.60 15.60
C ASN A 234 5.69 10.09 16.94
N ASN A 235 5.17 8.87 17.02
CA ASN A 235 4.89 8.23 18.32
C ASN A 235 6.19 7.92 19.13
N ASN A 236 7.37 8.32 18.63
CA ASN A 236 8.68 8.23 19.29
C ASN A 236 9.01 9.44 20.21
N GLU A 237 8.15 10.45 20.29
CA GLU A 237 8.25 11.61 21.19
C GLU A 237 7.11 11.59 22.22
#